data_AF-A0A2K3LWS6-F1
#
_entry.id   AF-A0A2K3LWS6-F1
#
_cell.length_a   1.000
_cell.length_b   1.000
_cell.length_c   1.000
_cell.angle_alpha   90.00
_cell.angle_beta   90.00
_cell.angle_gamma   90.00
#
_symmetry.space_group_name_H-M   'P 1'
#
loop_
_entity.id
_entity.type
_entity.pdbx_description
1 polymer ?
#
loop_
_entity_poly.entity_id
_entity_poly.type
_entity_poly.pdbx_seq_one_letter_code
_entity_poly.pdbx_strand_id
1 'polypeptide(L)'
;DFLVALARDPEIRYHRGLFGETIYNCGLTPRKFRELVEKNPRIAVEILANLIKSPYKSEEYLTALCDMGLNLHSMEVMNGLITAVEPESEFFQSEYFQMYITTCISSCMNIKFNTTFLEPRLRCILMDGKYMHICP
;
A
#
# COMPACT_ATOMS: atom_id res chain seq x y z
N ASP A 1 -6.76 21.96 -7.71
CA ASP A 1 -5.85 20.89 -7.24
C ASP A 1 -5.74 19.77 -8.26
N PHE A 2 -4.59 19.67 -8.92
CA PHE A 2 -4.28 18.59 -9.87
C PHE A 2 -4.48 17.20 -9.27
N LEU A 3 -4.15 17.02 -7.99
CA LEU A 3 -4.39 15.78 -7.23
C LEU A 3 -5.87 15.46 -7.04
N VAL A 4 -6.73 16.49 -6.89
CA VAL A 4 -8.18 16.31 -6.76
C VAL A 4 -8.82 16.05 -8.13
N ALA A 5 -8.28 16.64 -9.20
CA ALA A 5 -8.67 16.36 -10.58
C ALA A 5 -8.32 14.91 -10.96
N LEU A 6 -7.12 14.45 -10.63
CA LEU A 6 -6.72 13.05 -10.76
C LEU A 6 -7.56 12.14 -9.87
N ALA A 7 -7.82 12.51 -8.62
CA ALA A 7 -8.66 11.73 -7.71
C ALA A 7 -10.07 11.45 -8.24
N ARG A 8 -10.52 12.27 -9.19
CA ARG A 8 -11.84 12.17 -9.85
C ARG A 8 -11.78 11.54 -11.24
N ASP A 9 -10.59 11.26 -11.78
CA ASP A 9 -10.44 10.75 -13.13
C ASP A 9 -10.40 9.21 -13.15
N PRO A 10 -11.41 8.53 -13.74
CA PRO A 10 -11.45 7.08 -13.83
C PRO A 10 -10.39 6.47 -14.77
N GLU A 11 -9.73 7.28 -15.62
CA GLU A 11 -8.81 6.84 -16.68
C GLU A 11 -7.31 7.02 -16.35
N ILE A 12 -6.97 7.26 -15.08
CA ILE A 12 -5.58 7.41 -14.57
C ILE A 12 -4.60 6.33 -15.10
N ARG A 13 -5.09 5.14 -15.44
CA ARG A 13 -4.33 4.02 -16.02
C ARG A 13 -3.51 4.41 -17.27
N TYR A 14 -3.91 5.43 -18.02
CA TYR A 14 -3.24 5.81 -19.28
C TYR A 14 -1.91 6.56 -19.08
N HIS A 15 -1.62 7.06 -17.88
CA HIS A 15 -0.49 7.96 -17.64
C HIS A 15 0.73 7.31 -16.97
N ARG A 16 0.83 5.96 -16.97
CA ARG A 16 1.88 5.15 -16.30
C ARG A 16 3.33 5.58 -16.56
N GLY A 17 3.60 6.40 -17.58
CA GLY A 17 4.93 6.94 -17.91
C GLY A 17 5.25 8.37 -17.43
N LEU A 18 4.29 9.17 -16.94
CA LEU A 18 4.47 10.62 -16.68
C LEU A 18 4.38 11.04 -15.19
N PHE A 19 4.22 10.07 -14.29
CA PHE A 19 3.84 10.35 -12.90
C PHE A 19 4.98 10.73 -11.96
N GLY A 20 6.19 10.17 -12.15
CA GLY A 20 7.25 10.20 -11.12
C GLY A 20 7.81 11.60 -10.77
N GLU A 21 8.00 12.48 -11.75
CA GLU A 21 8.51 13.84 -11.51
C GLU A 21 7.41 14.83 -11.12
N THR A 22 6.22 14.68 -11.68
CA THR A 22 5.14 15.67 -11.53
C THR A 22 4.54 15.65 -10.13
N ILE A 23 4.43 14.48 -9.47
CA ILE A 23 3.80 14.36 -8.14
C ILE A 23 4.60 15.10 -7.06
N TYR A 24 5.93 14.97 -7.07
CA TYR A 24 6.80 15.65 -6.10
C TYR A 24 6.70 17.18 -6.27
N ASN A 25 6.64 17.65 -7.52
CA ASN A 25 6.47 19.07 -7.85
C ASN A 25 5.04 19.60 -7.58
N CYS A 26 4.06 18.72 -7.33
CA CYS A 26 2.69 19.10 -6.96
C CYS A 26 2.52 19.43 -5.47
N GLY A 27 3.58 19.38 -4.66
CA GLY A 27 3.48 19.66 -3.22
C GLY A 27 2.66 18.63 -2.45
N LEU A 28 2.66 17.39 -2.93
CA LEU A 28 2.19 16.25 -2.15
C LEU A 28 3.17 16.09 -0.97
N THR A 29 2.65 16.08 0.24
CA THR A 29 3.42 15.85 1.46
C THR A 29 2.98 14.52 2.05
N PRO A 30 3.82 13.85 2.88
CA PRO A 30 3.43 12.60 3.53
C PRO A 30 2.12 12.71 4.31
N ARG A 31 1.83 13.87 4.91
CA ARG A 31 0.56 14.14 5.58
C ARG A 31 -0.63 14.14 4.60
N LYS A 32 -0.54 14.86 3.48
CA LYS A 32 -1.59 14.88 2.44
C LYS A 32 -1.74 13.52 1.76
N PHE A 33 -0.67 12.74 1.69
CA PHE A 33 -0.71 11.38 1.19
C PHE A 33 -1.59 10.49 2.07
N ARG A 34 -1.49 10.56 3.41
CA ARG A 34 -2.41 9.81 4.30
C ARG A 34 -3.88 10.20 4.07
N GLU A 35 -4.17 11.49 3.92
CA GLU A 35 -5.52 11.97 3.60
C GLU A 35 -6.01 11.44 2.23
N LEU A 36 -5.10 11.23 1.28
CA LEU A 36 -5.39 10.60 -0.01
C LEU A 36 -5.64 9.09 0.15
N VAL A 37 -4.86 8.40 0.96
CA VAL A 37 -5.03 6.95 1.24
C VAL A 37 -6.44 6.67 1.78
N GLU A 38 -6.93 7.50 2.71
CA GLU A 38 -8.28 7.36 3.28
C GLU A 38 -9.40 7.61 2.25
N LYS A 39 -9.18 8.51 1.30
CA LYS A 39 -10.20 8.90 0.31
C LYS A 39 -10.18 8.05 -0.95
N ASN A 40 -8.99 7.66 -1.40
CA ASN A 40 -8.76 6.96 -2.65
C ASN A 40 -7.47 6.11 -2.59
N PRO A 41 -7.52 4.94 -1.93
CA PRO A 41 -6.37 4.06 -1.76
C PRO A 41 -5.81 3.58 -3.10
N ARG A 42 -6.66 3.37 -4.11
CA ARG A 42 -6.23 2.95 -5.46
C ARG A 42 -5.25 3.93 -6.10
N ILE A 43 -5.47 5.23 -5.98
CA ILE A 43 -4.54 6.24 -6.53
C ILE A 43 -3.27 6.32 -5.70
N ALA A 44 -3.38 6.16 -4.37
CA ALA A 44 -2.22 6.10 -3.51
C ALA A 44 -1.26 4.95 -3.90
N VAL A 45 -1.79 3.78 -4.30
CA VAL A 45 -0.99 2.68 -4.86
C VAL A 45 -0.20 3.12 -6.08
N GLU A 46 -0.84 3.77 -7.05
CA GLU A 46 -0.18 4.15 -8.31
C GLU A 46 0.91 5.22 -8.11
N ILE A 47 0.65 6.16 -7.21
CA ILE A 47 1.63 7.17 -6.79
C ILE A 47 2.83 6.48 -6.14
N LEU A 48 2.57 5.63 -5.13
CA LEU A 48 3.62 5.02 -4.34
C LEU A 48 4.43 3.99 -5.15
N ALA A 49 3.79 3.22 -6.03
CA ALA A 49 4.47 2.30 -6.94
C ALA A 49 5.44 3.02 -7.90
N ASN A 50 5.13 4.25 -8.29
CA ASN A 50 6.06 5.07 -9.08
C ASN A 50 7.17 5.70 -8.22
N LEU A 51 6.85 6.12 -6.99
CA LEU A 51 7.86 6.66 -6.07
C LEU A 51 8.90 5.62 -5.65
N ILE A 52 8.52 4.35 -5.48
CA ILE A 52 9.41 3.25 -5.10
C ILE A 52 10.55 3.03 -6.11
N LYS A 53 10.38 3.44 -7.37
CA LYS A 53 11.46 3.43 -8.37
C LYS A 53 12.59 4.41 -8.02
N SER A 54 12.37 5.33 -7.08
CA SER A 54 13.34 6.28 -6.56
C SER A 54 13.37 6.19 -5.02
N PRO A 55 14.23 5.34 -4.44
CA PRO A 55 14.19 4.98 -3.02
C PRO A 55 14.20 6.18 -2.07
N TYR A 56 15.02 7.19 -2.37
CA TYR A 56 15.13 8.43 -1.58
C TYR A 56 13.81 9.21 -1.49
N LYS A 57 12.94 9.09 -2.51
CA LYS A 57 11.65 9.80 -2.55
C LYS A 57 10.52 9.02 -1.91
N SER A 58 10.58 7.68 -1.84
CA SER A 58 9.49 6.86 -1.31
C SER A 58 9.52 6.69 0.21
N GLU A 59 10.67 6.88 0.85
CA GLU A 59 10.88 6.60 2.27
C GLU A 59 9.91 7.32 3.20
N GLU A 60 9.73 8.64 3.01
CA GLU A 60 8.82 9.45 3.82
C GLU A 60 7.34 9.07 3.64
N TYR A 61 6.96 8.58 2.46
CA TYR A 61 5.60 8.13 2.16
C TYR A 61 5.32 6.74 2.70
N LEU A 62 6.30 5.83 2.62
CA LEU A 62 6.22 4.50 3.22
C LEU A 62 6.13 4.60 4.74
N THR A 63 6.93 5.47 5.35
CA THR A 63 6.83 5.75 6.79
C THR A 63 5.44 6.27 7.16
N ALA A 64 4.94 7.27 6.43
CA ALA A 64 3.61 7.81 6.70
C ALA A 64 2.48 6.77 6.50
N LEU A 65 2.64 5.82 5.56
CA LEU A 65 1.70 4.72 5.37
C LEU A 65 1.76 3.73 6.55
N CYS A 66 2.96 3.36 7.01
CA CYS A 66 3.15 2.51 8.18
C CYS A 66 2.57 3.15 9.46
N ASP A 67 2.72 4.47 9.62
CA ASP A 67 2.18 5.24 10.75
C ASP A 67 0.64 5.23 10.82
N MET A 68 -0.06 4.91 9.72
CA MET A 68 -1.52 4.74 9.73
C MET A 68 -1.96 3.47 10.48
N GLY A 69 -1.02 2.58 10.82
CA GLY A 69 -1.30 1.27 11.40
C GLY A 69 -2.01 0.33 10.41
N LEU A 70 -2.33 -0.88 10.86
CA LEU A 70 -3.10 -1.83 10.05
C LEU A 70 -4.59 -1.47 10.09
N ASN A 71 -5.06 -0.81 9.02
CA ASN A 71 -6.46 -0.49 8.80
C ASN A 71 -6.84 -0.84 7.36
N LEU A 72 -8.13 -0.81 7.03
CA LEU A 72 -8.63 -1.19 5.70
C LEU A 72 -7.90 -0.47 4.56
N HIS A 73 -7.71 0.85 4.68
CA HIS A 73 -7.13 1.67 3.62
C HIS A 73 -5.62 1.47 3.48
N SER A 74 -4.88 1.39 4.60
CA SER A 74 -3.43 1.14 4.56
C SER A 74 -3.13 -0.26 4.03
N MET A 75 -3.94 -1.26 4.38
CA MET A 75 -3.83 -2.62 3.85
C MET A 75 -4.18 -2.69 2.36
N GLU A 76 -5.22 -1.99 1.91
CA GLU A 76 -5.57 -1.92 0.49
C GLU A 76 -4.41 -1.34 -0.32
N VAL A 77 -3.78 -0.28 0.17
CA VAL A 77 -2.60 0.31 -0.47
C VAL A 77 -1.43 -0.66 -0.48
N MET A 78 -1.07 -1.26 0.65
CA MET A 78 0.06 -2.21 0.73
C MET A 78 -0.15 -3.44 -0.15
N ASN A 79 -1.35 -4.02 -0.15
CA ASN A 79 -1.68 -5.18 -0.99
C ASN A 79 -1.69 -4.82 -2.49
N GLY A 80 -2.21 -3.64 -2.83
CA GLY A 80 -2.15 -3.11 -4.18
C GLY A 80 -0.72 -2.87 -4.64
N LEU A 81 0.13 -2.36 -3.74
CA LEU A 81 1.55 -2.09 -4.00
C LEU A 81 2.33 -3.38 -4.30
N ILE A 82 2.12 -4.43 -3.51
CA ILE A 82 2.71 -5.76 -3.73
C ILE A 82 2.39 -6.29 -5.14
N THR A 83 1.19 -6.01 -5.64
CA THR A 83 0.76 -6.46 -6.97
C THR A 83 1.28 -5.54 -8.09
N ALA A 84 1.45 -4.25 -7.80
CA ALA A 84 1.83 -3.24 -8.79
C ALA A 84 3.35 -3.13 -9.00
N VAL A 85 4.14 -3.50 -7.99
CA VAL A 85 5.61 -3.42 -8.01
C VAL A 85 6.20 -4.68 -8.65
N GLU A 86 7.27 -4.50 -9.43
CA GLU A 86 7.99 -5.61 -10.06
C GLU A 86 8.62 -6.52 -8.99
N PRO A 87 8.56 -7.86 -9.15
CA PRO A 87 8.99 -8.81 -8.13
C PRO A 87 10.48 -8.72 -7.78
N GLU A 88 11.31 -8.18 -8.67
CA GLU A 88 12.75 -7.96 -8.44
C GLU A 88 13.07 -6.63 -7.76
N SER A 89 12.05 -5.82 -7.45
CA SER A 89 12.23 -4.53 -6.79
C SER A 89 12.84 -4.68 -5.39
N GLU A 90 13.76 -3.77 -5.06
CA GLU A 90 14.32 -3.62 -3.70
C GLU A 90 13.24 -3.38 -2.63
N PHE A 91 12.05 -2.94 -3.01
CA PHE A 91 10.90 -2.82 -2.11
C PHE A 91 10.64 -4.10 -1.32
N PHE A 92 10.69 -5.28 -1.95
CA PHE A 92 10.45 -6.56 -1.29
C PHE A 92 11.58 -6.97 -0.33
N GLN A 93 12.75 -6.33 -0.44
CA GLN A 93 13.89 -6.52 0.45
C GLN A 93 13.97 -5.43 1.53
N SER A 94 13.10 -4.42 1.49
CA SER A 94 13.11 -3.30 2.42
C SER A 94 12.64 -3.67 3.83
N GLU A 95 13.15 -2.94 4.83
CA GLU A 95 12.71 -3.05 6.22
C GLU A 95 11.21 -2.76 6.37
N TYR A 96 10.67 -1.84 5.58
CA TYR A 96 9.23 -1.49 5.57
C TYR A 96 8.35 -2.69 5.23
N PHE A 97 8.70 -3.43 4.17
CA PHE A 97 7.96 -4.63 3.78
C PHE A 97 8.02 -5.69 4.88
N GLN A 98 9.21 -5.96 5.43
CA GLN A 98 9.38 -6.92 6.52
C GLN A 98 8.59 -6.53 7.79
N MET A 99 8.60 -5.26 8.16
CA MET A 99 7.84 -4.73 9.28
C MET A 99 6.34 -4.88 9.06
N TYR A 100 5.84 -4.59 7.85
CA TYR A 100 4.43 -4.78 7.49
C TYR A 100 4.00 -6.25 7.64
N ILE A 101 4.77 -7.19 7.09
CA ILE A 101 4.49 -8.63 7.22
C ILE A 101 4.45 -9.05 8.69
N THR A 102 5.45 -8.63 9.47
CA THR A 102 5.57 -8.98 10.90
C THR A 102 4.39 -8.42 11.70
N THR A 103 3.97 -7.20 11.41
CA THR A 103 2.83 -6.54 12.08
C THR A 103 1.52 -7.24 11.73
N CYS A 104 1.35 -7.66 10.47
CA CYS A 104 0.18 -8.42 10.03
C CYS A 104 0.09 -9.77 10.74
N ILE A 105 1.20 -10.54 10.75
CA ILE A 105 1.27 -11.83 11.44
C ILE A 105 0.97 -11.67 12.93
N SER A 106 1.59 -10.69 13.59
CA SER A 106 1.38 -10.42 15.02
C SER A 106 -0.07 -10.03 15.34
N SER A 107 -0.70 -9.24 14.46
CA SER A 107 -2.10 -8.84 14.63
C SER A 107 -3.04 -10.02 14.48
N CYS A 108 -2.79 -10.90 13.50
CA CYS A 108 -3.57 -12.13 13.31
C CYS A 108 -3.43 -13.11 14.50
N MET A 109 -2.23 -13.25 15.08
CA MET A 109 -2.01 -14.11 16.25
C MET A 109 -2.70 -13.59 17.53
N ASN A 110 -2.93 -12.28 17.63
CA ASN A 110 -3.58 -11.67 18.79
C ASN A 110 -5.12 -11.67 18.72
N ILE A 111 -5.72 -12.09 17.60
CA ILE A 111 -7.16 -12.30 17.51
C ILE A 111 -7.51 -13.52 18.36
N LYS A 112 -8.19 -13.31 19.49
CA LYS A 112 -8.71 -14.39 20.33
C LYS A 112 -9.65 -15.25 19.48
N PHE A 113 -9.27 -16.51 19.23
CA PHE A 113 -10.09 -17.51 18.55
C PHE A 113 -11.38 -17.77 19.36
N ASN A 114 -12.44 -17.01 19.10
CA ASN A 114 -13.77 -17.34 19.60
C ASN A 114 -14.43 -18.32 18.61
N THR A 115 -14.21 -19.60 18.86
CA THR A 115 -14.62 -20.73 18.00
C THR A 115 -16.12 -21.00 18.09
N THR A 116 -16.96 -20.18 17.45
CA THR A 116 -18.39 -20.58 17.31
C THR A 116 -18.98 -20.30 15.93
N PHE A 117 -18.46 -19.37 15.16
CA PHE A 117 -18.92 -19.16 13.79
C PHE A 117 -17.77 -18.61 12.98
N LEU A 118 -17.23 -19.36 12.01
CA LEU A 118 -16.67 -18.82 10.76
C LEU A 118 -16.19 -19.98 9.88
N GLU A 119 -16.72 -20.02 8.67
CA GLU A 119 -16.38 -20.94 7.60
C GLU A 119 -14.87 -20.97 7.28
N PRO A 120 -14.33 -22.08 6.71
CA PRO A 120 -12.89 -22.33 6.55
C PRO A 120 -12.14 -21.44 5.52
N ARG A 121 -12.58 -20.20 5.26
CA ARG A 121 -12.03 -19.36 4.18
C ARG A 121 -11.07 -18.24 4.58
N LEU A 122 -10.81 -18.01 5.87
CA LEU A 122 -9.85 -16.99 6.31
C LEU A 122 -8.67 -17.65 7.01
N ARG A 123 -7.81 -18.31 6.21
CA ARG A 123 -6.43 -18.61 6.63
C ARG A 123 -5.55 -17.52 6.04
N CYS A 124 -4.68 -16.93 6.86
CA CYS A 124 -3.48 -16.29 6.37
C CYS A 124 -2.68 -17.35 5.61
N ILE A 125 -2.76 -17.33 4.28
CA ILE A 125 -1.98 -18.22 3.41
C ILE A 125 -0.72 -17.45 3.04
N LEU A 126 0.34 -17.72 3.79
CA LEU A 126 1.71 -17.54 3.33
C LEU A 126 2.01 -18.75 2.43
N MET A 127 1.82 -18.64 1.12
CA MET A 127 2.29 -19.65 0.15
C MET A 127 2.66 -19.00 -1.19
N ASP A 128 3.90 -19.25 -1.62
CA ASP A 128 4.43 -19.18 -2.99
C ASP A 128 4.36 -17.85 -3.76
N GLY A 129 5.01 -16.83 -3.21
CA GLY A 129 5.85 -15.93 -4.02
C GLY A 129 5.17 -14.99 -5.01
N LYS A 130 3.83 -14.89 -5.07
CA LYS A 130 3.17 -13.92 -5.96
C LYS A 130 1.95 -13.18 -5.43
N TYR A 131 1.23 -13.65 -4.40
CA TYR A 131 0.05 -12.93 -3.91
C TYR A 131 -0.12 -13.09 -2.41
N MET A 132 -0.14 -11.95 -1.71
CA MET A 132 -0.49 -11.89 -0.30
C MET A 132 -1.92 -11.34 -0.18
N HIS A 133 -2.89 -12.23 0.04
CA HIS A 133 -4.22 -11.84 0.51
C HIS A 133 -4.19 -11.82 2.04
N ILE A 134 -3.95 -10.63 2.60
CA ILE A 134 -4.13 -10.38 4.04
C ILE A 134 -5.63 -10.15 4.28
N CYS A 135 -6.19 -10.87 5.25
CA CYS A 135 -7.62 -10.90 5.55
C CYS A 135 -8.19 -9.53 5.96
N PRO A 136 -9.47 -9.26 5.67
CA PRO A 136 -10.22 -8.09 6.13
C PRO A 136 -10.46 -8.07 7.64
#